data_AF-A0A7Y3UHN5-F1
#
_entry.id   AF-A0A7Y3UHN5-F1
#
_cell.length_a   1.000
_cell.length_b   1.000
_cell.length_c   1.000
_cell.angle_alpha   90.00
_cell.angle_beta   90.00
_cell.angle_gamma   90.00
#
_symmetry.space_group_name_H-M   'P 1'
#
loop_
_entity.id
_entity.type
_entity.pdbx_description
1 polymer ?
#
loop_
_entity_poly.entity_id
_entity_poly.type
_entity_poly.pdbx_seq_one_letter_code
_entity_poly.pdbx_strand_id
1 'polypeptide(L)'
;MSIKKTIKPSDVISIIKKYSEKEGTSILFDNEILKDIDSSYSWESKDKVLCLNTDKIIEDGFKAELLLILKEYFENGSVIILNDIKPTITAYTHYAKTNKDQAILEFFRPIIPFDDFQALKMSLFLRYQDLNKKPIAYLKEDIISKYGSRGGNISNLCSKKYFEEEFKPLYNQVSNEKFNEYYEAVVMEKAKALFVSSKHDIEKLEEDFVATLNKAKRFAMKLFKIYARGQQNVALTRRFVSRIDKADDSDFNTEIPFEEFTIQKLKEDAELPSIEFEVKILKYFK
;
A
#
# COMPACT_ATOMS: atom_id res chain seq x y z
N MET A 1 -28.83 -12.55 6.78
CA MET A 1 -27.73 -13.52 6.69
C MET A 1 -28.34 -14.87 6.35
N SER A 2 -27.90 -15.53 5.28
CA SER A 2 -28.37 -16.89 4.97
C SER A 2 -27.29 -17.87 5.45
N ILE A 3 -27.63 -18.65 6.46
CA ILE A 3 -26.78 -19.70 7.04
C ILE A 3 -27.15 -21.01 6.34
N LYS A 4 -26.16 -21.74 5.81
CA LYS A 4 -26.42 -22.95 5.02
C LYS A 4 -25.52 -24.10 5.46
N LYS A 5 -26.12 -25.29 5.46
CA LYS A 5 -25.57 -26.58 5.92
C LYS A 5 -24.17 -26.88 5.40
N THR A 6 -23.50 -27.81 6.09
CA THR A 6 -22.30 -28.52 5.64
C THR A 6 -22.44 -28.92 4.18
N ILE A 7 -21.54 -28.41 3.35
CA ILE A 7 -21.55 -28.57 1.89
C ILE A 7 -20.33 -29.38 1.47
N LYS A 8 -20.47 -30.12 0.37
CA LYS A 8 -19.33 -30.85 -0.19
C LYS A 8 -18.32 -29.87 -0.79
N PRO A 9 -17.02 -30.22 -0.80
CA PRO A 9 -15.96 -29.46 -1.46
C PRO A 9 -16.34 -28.92 -2.86
N SER A 10 -16.93 -29.75 -3.73
CA SER A 10 -17.36 -29.35 -5.08
C SER A 10 -18.47 -28.28 -5.11
N ASP A 11 -19.27 -28.19 -4.05
CA ASP A 11 -20.36 -27.21 -3.95
C ASP A 11 -19.84 -25.84 -3.49
N VAL A 12 -18.74 -25.81 -2.72
CA VAL A 12 -18.07 -24.57 -2.28
C VAL A 12 -17.61 -23.76 -3.49
N ILE A 13 -17.10 -24.43 -4.52
CA ILE A 13 -16.67 -23.81 -5.78
C ILE A 13 -17.85 -23.09 -6.44
N SER A 14 -18.95 -23.81 -6.63
CA SER A 14 -20.17 -23.25 -7.23
C SER A 14 -20.72 -22.07 -6.44
N ILE A 15 -20.54 -22.08 -5.11
CA ILE A 15 -20.91 -20.98 -4.22
C ILE A 15 -19.99 -19.78 -4.40
N ILE A 16 -18.66 -19.99 -4.39
CA ILE A 16 -17.70 -18.92 -4.67
C ILE A 16 -18.07 -18.28 -6.01
N LYS A 17 -18.16 -19.06 -7.09
CA LYS A 17 -18.53 -18.57 -8.44
C LYS A 17 -19.82 -17.75 -8.44
N LYS A 18 -20.88 -18.31 -7.88
CA LYS A 18 -22.21 -17.67 -7.79
C LYS A 18 -22.20 -16.31 -7.08
N TYR A 19 -21.32 -16.12 -6.10
CA TYR A 19 -21.29 -14.91 -5.27
C TYR A 19 -20.17 -13.94 -5.67
N SER A 20 -19.07 -14.43 -6.24
CA SER A 20 -17.94 -13.63 -6.73
C SER A 20 -18.17 -13.00 -8.10
N GLU A 21 -19.06 -13.56 -8.94
CA GLU A 21 -19.54 -12.91 -10.18
C GLU A 21 -20.30 -11.60 -9.94
N LYS A 22 -20.61 -11.28 -8.67
CA LYS A 22 -21.26 -10.03 -8.28
C LYS A 22 -20.18 -9.01 -7.93
N GLU A 23 -20.03 -7.95 -8.70
CA GLU A 23 -19.06 -6.88 -8.45
C GLU A 23 -19.02 -6.43 -6.98
N GLY A 24 -17.82 -6.26 -6.42
CA GLY A 24 -17.61 -5.78 -5.05
C GLY A 24 -17.79 -6.83 -3.95
N THR A 25 -17.72 -8.12 -4.28
CA THR A 25 -17.78 -9.20 -3.28
C THR A 25 -16.47 -9.33 -2.50
N SER A 26 -16.58 -9.46 -1.18
CA SER A 26 -15.47 -9.77 -0.27
C SER A 26 -15.55 -11.23 0.17
N ILE A 27 -14.41 -11.93 0.21
CA ILE A 27 -14.32 -13.32 0.68
C ILE A 27 -13.54 -13.34 1.99
N LEU A 28 -14.13 -13.94 3.02
CA LEU A 28 -13.50 -14.16 4.33
C LEU A 28 -13.25 -15.63 4.58
N PHE A 29 -12.18 -15.90 5.31
CA PHE A 29 -11.86 -17.21 5.87
C PHE A 29 -11.95 -17.16 7.38
N ASP A 30 -12.51 -18.21 7.98
CA ASP A 30 -12.42 -18.54 9.40
C ASP A 30 -12.92 -17.45 10.36
N ASN A 31 -13.96 -16.72 9.92
CA ASN A 31 -14.66 -15.73 10.73
C ASN A 31 -15.17 -16.39 12.04
N GLU A 32 -14.96 -15.76 13.20
CA GLU A 32 -15.34 -16.27 14.51
C GLU A 32 -16.84 -16.57 14.61
N ILE A 33 -17.68 -15.78 13.93
CA ILE A 33 -19.14 -16.01 13.89
C ILE A 33 -19.48 -17.32 13.18
N LEU A 34 -18.67 -17.76 12.22
CA LEU A 34 -18.83 -19.06 11.56
C LEU A 34 -18.20 -20.21 12.34
N LYS A 35 -17.29 -19.96 13.29
CA LYS A 35 -16.76 -21.01 14.16
C LYS A 35 -17.85 -21.53 15.10
N ASP A 36 -18.68 -20.62 15.61
CA ASP A 36 -19.79 -20.91 16.52
C ASP A 36 -21.04 -21.50 15.82
N ILE A 37 -21.13 -21.41 14.50
CA ILE A 37 -22.28 -21.90 13.72
C ILE A 37 -21.86 -23.15 12.96
N ASP A 38 -22.65 -24.24 13.03
CA ASP A 38 -22.40 -25.48 12.30
C ASP A 38 -22.68 -25.35 10.79
N SER A 39 -21.89 -24.53 10.12
CA SER A 39 -22.04 -24.20 8.70
C SER A 39 -20.69 -23.94 8.07
N SER A 40 -20.49 -24.49 6.89
CA SER A 40 -19.25 -24.32 6.11
C SER A 40 -19.15 -22.91 5.50
N TYR A 41 -20.26 -22.20 5.29
CA TYR A 41 -20.24 -20.84 4.75
C TYR A 41 -21.45 -19.99 5.19
N SER A 42 -21.35 -18.69 5.01
CA SER A 42 -22.48 -17.77 5.05
C SER A 42 -22.39 -16.70 3.99
N TRP A 43 -23.54 -16.27 3.47
CA TRP A 43 -23.64 -15.11 2.58
C TRP A 43 -24.38 -13.95 3.25
N GLU A 44 -23.72 -12.80 3.31
CA GLU A 44 -24.30 -11.53 3.72
C GLU A 44 -24.63 -10.68 2.49
N SER A 45 -25.90 -10.74 2.08
CA SER A 45 -26.38 -10.10 0.85
C SER A 45 -26.26 -8.57 0.84
N LYS A 46 -26.38 -7.93 2.00
CA LYS A 46 -26.31 -6.47 2.14
C LYS A 46 -24.89 -5.95 1.86
N ASP A 47 -23.91 -6.63 2.44
CA ASP A 47 -22.50 -6.23 2.42
C ASP A 47 -21.69 -6.98 1.36
N LYS A 48 -22.34 -7.87 0.60
CA LYS A 48 -21.73 -8.74 -0.43
C LYS A 48 -20.53 -9.53 0.10
N VAL A 49 -20.72 -10.16 1.26
CA VAL A 49 -19.65 -10.91 1.94
C VAL A 49 -19.94 -12.40 1.88
N LEU A 50 -18.99 -13.15 1.34
CA LEU A 50 -18.95 -14.59 1.45
C LEU A 50 -17.97 -14.97 2.56
N CYS A 51 -18.46 -15.56 3.63
CA CYS A 51 -17.60 -16.10 4.69
C CYS A 51 -17.50 -17.62 4.53
N LEU A 52 -16.30 -18.16 4.60
CA LEU A 52 -15.98 -19.58 4.48
C LEU A 52 -15.33 -20.05 5.78
N ASN A 53 -15.81 -21.15 6.35
CA ASN A 53 -15.21 -21.81 7.51
C ASN A 53 -14.33 -22.95 6.99
N THR A 54 -13.01 -22.73 6.94
CA THR A 54 -12.09 -23.69 6.36
C THR A 54 -12.06 -24.98 7.18
N ASP A 55 -12.13 -24.91 8.51
CA ASP A 55 -12.14 -26.07 9.42
C ASP A 55 -13.31 -27.03 9.12
N LYS A 56 -14.45 -26.52 8.67
CA LYS A 56 -15.66 -27.29 8.32
C LYS A 56 -15.77 -27.63 6.83
N ILE A 57 -14.74 -27.30 6.04
CA ILE A 57 -14.68 -27.52 4.59
C ILE A 57 -13.64 -28.61 4.24
N ILE A 58 -12.77 -29.03 5.17
CA ILE A 58 -11.62 -29.88 4.84
C ILE A 58 -12.01 -31.37 4.64
N GLU A 59 -11.89 -31.85 3.41
CA GLU A 59 -11.33 -33.17 3.09
C GLU A 59 -9.92 -32.98 2.49
N ASP A 60 -9.02 -33.94 2.75
CA ASP A 60 -7.65 -33.93 2.24
C ASP A 60 -7.63 -33.83 0.71
N GLY A 61 -7.14 -32.70 0.19
CA GLY A 61 -7.04 -32.39 -1.25
C GLY A 61 -7.76 -31.11 -1.69
N PHE A 62 -8.80 -30.67 -0.98
CA PHE A 62 -9.60 -29.49 -1.37
C PHE A 62 -8.83 -28.16 -1.27
N LYS A 63 -7.82 -28.11 -0.41
CA LYS A 63 -7.00 -26.90 -0.19
C LYS A 63 -6.31 -26.43 -1.47
N ALA A 64 -5.83 -27.35 -2.32
CA ALA A 64 -5.17 -26.99 -3.57
C ALA A 64 -6.15 -26.42 -4.62
N GLU A 65 -7.35 -26.99 -4.71
CA GLU A 65 -8.40 -26.56 -5.63
C GLU A 65 -9.02 -25.22 -5.21
N LEU A 66 -9.26 -25.04 -3.90
CA LEU A 66 -9.67 -23.77 -3.32
C LEU A 66 -8.62 -22.67 -3.58
N LEU A 67 -7.33 -22.98 -3.42
CA LEU A 67 -6.24 -22.04 -3.71
C LEU A 67 -6.20 -21.62 -5.18
N LEU A 68 -6.45 -22.53 -6.12
CA LEU A 68 -6.49 -22.22 -7.55
C LEU A 68 -7.66 -21.29 -7.91
N ILE A 69 -8.82 -21.50 -7.30
CA ILE A 69 -10.01 -20.68 -7.53
C ILE A 69 -9.90 -19.33 -6.84
N LEU A 70 -9.36 -19.30 -5.62
CA LEU A 70 -9.05 -18.04 -4.96
C LEU A 70 -8.05 -17.24 -5.77
N LYS A 71 -7.05 -17.89 -6.36
CA LYS A 71 -6.12 -17.28 -7.30
C LYS A 71 -6.85 -16.70 -8.52
N GLU A 72 -7.75 -17.44 -9.16
CA GLU A 72 -8.57 -16.97 -10.31
C GLU A 72 -9.44 -15.74 -9.95
N TYR A 73 -10.08 -15.73 -8.77
CA TYR A 73 -10.92 -14.60 -8.33
C TYR A 73 -10.12 -13.42 -7.75
N PHE A 74 -8.91 -13.69 -7.24
CA PHE A 74 -7.91 -12.68 -6.88
C PHE A 74 -7.39 -11.98 -8.15
N GLU A 75 -7.11 -12.73 -9.21
CA GLU A 75 -6.73 -12.25 -10.55
C GLU A 75 -7.82 -11.38 -11.21
N ASN A 76 -9.10 -11.64 -10.88
CA ASN A 76 -10.24 -10.90 -11.39
C ASN A 76 -10.66 -9.66 -10.56
N GLY A 77 -9.91 -9.29 -9.52
CA GLY A 77 -10.09 -8.01 -8.83
C GLY A 77 -10.93 -8.04 -7.55
N SER A 78 -10.97 -9.16 -6.81
CA SER A 78 -11.54 -9.23 -5.44
C SER A 78 -10.51 -8.82 -4.37
N VAL A 79 -10.91 -8.43 -3.15
CA VAL A 79 -9.98 -8.21 -2.01
C VAL A 79 -10.10 -9.36 -1.04
N ILE A 80 -8.97 -9.97 -0.67
CA ILE A 80 -8.89 -11.00 0.36
C ILE A 80 -8.44 -10.33 1.67
N ILE A 81 -9.33 -10.31 2.66
CA ILE A 81 -9.07 -9.80 4.02
C ILE A 81 -8.96 -11.04 4.92
N LEU A 82 -7.78 -11.27 5.51
CA LEU A 82 -7.48 -12.48 6.29
C LEU A 82 -7.70 -12.32 7.79
N ASN A 83 -8.10 -11.13 8.26
CA ASN A 83 -8.31 -10.87 9.68
C ASN A 83 -9.73 -10.39 9.94
N ASP A 84 -10.34 -11.02 10.93
CA ASP A 84 -11.75 -10.93 11.27
C ASP A 84 -12.12 -9.55 11.77
N ILE A 85 -12.71 -8.72 10.91
CA ILE A 85 -13.41 -7.51 11.36
C ILE A 85 -14.55 -7.24 10.37
N LYS A 86 -15.76 -7.74 10.68
CA LYS A 86 -17.01 -7.27 10.03
C LYS A 86 -17.01 -5.75 9.72
N PRO A 87 -16.59 -4.88 10.65
CA PRO A 87 -16.41 -3.45 10.38
C PRO A 87 -15.49 -3.09 9.20
N THR A 88 -14.38 -3.80 8.99
CA THR A 88 -13.45 -3.55 7.87
C THR A 88 -14.09 -3.90 6.54
N ILE A 89 -14.96 -4.91 6.51
CA ILE A 89 -15.66 -5.34 5.30
C ILE A 89 -16.80 -4.38 4.98
N THR A 90 -17.61 -4.01 5.98
CA THR A 90 -18.62 -2.96 5.80
C THR A 90 -17.96 -1.67 5.31
N ALA A 91 -16.79 -1.32 5.85
CA ALA A 91 -16.03 -0.17 5.41
C ALA A 91 -15.51 -0.32 3.96
N TYR A 92 -15.02 -1.49 3.56
CA TYR A 92 -14.57 -1.75 2.19
C TYR A 92 -15.72 -1.75 1.19
N THR A 93 -16.83 -2.44 1.49
CA THR A 93 -18.04 -2.45 0.65
C THR A 93 -18.63 -1.06 0.52
N HIS A 94 -18.62 -0.27 1.59
CA HIS A 94 -19.01 1.13 1.52
C HIS A 94 -18.02 1.93 0.65
N TYR A 95 -16.72 1.81 0.88
CA TYR A 95 -15.67 2.45 0.08
C TYR A 95 -15.81 2.15 -1.41
N ALA A 96 -15.99 0.89 -1.80
CA ALA A 96 -16.12 0.46 -3.19
C ALA A 96 -17.38 1.04 -3.87
N LYS A 97 -18.44 1.31 -3.10
CA LYS A 97 -19.68 1.94 -3.60
C LYS A 97 -19.60 3.47 -3.70
N THR A 98 -18.75 4.11 -2.88
CA THR A 98 -18.76 5.57 -2.71
C THR A 98 -17.52 6.30 -3.22
N ASN A 99 -16.40 5.61 -3.41
CA ASN A 99 -15.15 6.25 -3.85
C ASN A 99 -14.86 6.05 -5.34
N LYS A 100 -14.35 7.13 -5.95
CA LYS A 100 -14.00 7.23 -7.37
C LYS A 100 -12.60 6.68 -7.71
N ASP A 101 -11.96 6.00 -6.77
CA ASP A 101 -10.63 5.40 -6.97
C ASP A 101 -10.64 4.26 -8.00
N GLN A 102 -11.82 3.82 -8.43
CA GLN A 102 -12.01 2.89 -9.54
C GLN A 102 -11.30 3.35 -10.83
N ALA A 103 -11.31 4.65 -11.14
CA ALA A 103 -10.63 5.17 -12.34
C ALA A 103 -9.09 5.10 -12.25
N ILE A 104 -8.53 5.01 -11.05
CA ILE A 104 -7.10 4.77 -10.82
C ILE A 104 -6.81 3.28 -11.03
N LEU A 105 -7.63 2.42 -10.42
CA LEU A 105 -7.48 0.97 -10.54
C LEU A 105 -7.63 0.48 -11.98
N GLU A 106 -8.65 0.92 -12.69
CA GLU A 106 -8.86 0.57 -14.10
C GLU A 106 -7.69 1.01 -14.98
N PHE A 107 -7.14 2.21 -14.72
CA PHE A 107 -6.00 2.72 -15.45
C PHE A 107 -4.75 1.85 -15.23
N PHE A 108 -4.41 1.54 -13.96
CA PHE A 108 -3.17 0.84 -13.66
C PHE A 108 -3.24 -0.68 -13.82
N ARG A 109 -4.43 -1.29 -13.82
CA ARG A 109 -4.59 -2.75 -13.93
C ARG A 109 -3.81 -3.38 -15.10
N PRO A 110 -3.84 -2.85 -16.33
CA PRO A 110 -3.06 -3.41 -17.43
C PRO A 110 -1.61 -2.89 -17.50
N ILE A 111 -1.22 -1.93 -16.63
CA ILE A 111 0.05 -1.20 -16.74
C ILE A 111 1.11 -1.74 -15.77
N ILE A 112 0.74 -1.98 -14.51
CA ILE A 112 1.69 -2.36 -13.46
C ILE A 112 1.63 -3.86 -13.15
N PRO A 113 2.69 -4.44 -12.55
CA PRO A 113 2.68 -5.84 -12.13
C PRO A 113 1.47 -6.16 -11.25
N PHE A 114 0.99 -7.40 -11.35
CA PHE A 114 -0.22 -7.82 -10.65
C PHE A 114 -0.13 -7.63 -9.13
N ASP A 115 0.99 -7.99 -8.50
CA ASP A 115 1.19 -7.82 -7.06
C ASP A 115 1.17 -6.34 -6.65
N ASP A 116 1.73 -5.47 -7.48
CA ASP A 116 1.70 -4.02 -7.26
C ASP A 116 0.30 -3.45 -7.38
N PHE A 117 -0.46 -3.93 -8.36
CA PHE A 117 -1.87 -3.57 -8.52
C PHE A 117 -2.68 -3.94 -7.27
N GLN A 118 -2.45 -5.13 -6.70
CA GLN A 118 -3.12 -5.54 -5.47
C GLN A 118 -2.66 -4.71 -4.26
N ALA A 119 -1.37 -4.39 -4.17
CA ALA A 119 -0.85 -3.49 -3.15
C ALA A 119 -1.46 -2.08 -3.26
N LEU A 120 -1.56 -1.53 -4.47
CA LEU A 120 -2.20 -0.24 -4.75
C LEU A 120 -3.66 -0.24 -4.30
N LYS A 121 -4.40 -1.30 -4.65
CA LYS A 121 -5.80 -1.46 -4.27
C LYS A 121 -6.01 -1.45 -2.75
N MET A 122 -5.21 -2.21 -2.02
CA MET A 122 -5.24 -2.19 -0.55
C MET A 122 -4.82 -0.83 0.01
N SER A 123 -3.88 -0.15 -0.66
CA SER A 123 -3.39 1.16 -0.26
C SER A 123 -4.42 2.28 -0.45
N LEU A 124 -5.24 2.22 -1.50
CA LEU A 124 -6.34 3.17 -1.71
C LEU A 124 -7.40 3.01 -0.62
N PHE A 125 -7.74 1.77 -0.26
CA PHE A 125 -8.63 1.52 0.87
C PHE A 125 -8.05 1.99 2.21
N LEU A 126 -6.75 1.74 2.45
CA LEU A 126 -6.04 2.25 3.63
C LEU A 126 -6.12 3.77 3.69
N ARG A 127 -5.86 4.46 2.57
CA ARG A 127 -5.95 5.92 2.47
C ARG A 127 -7.36 6.42 2.77
N TYR A 128 -8.39 5.73 2.28
CA TYR A 128 -9.77 6.06 2.63
C TYR A 128 -10.04 5.93 4.13
N GLN A 129 -9.62 4.83 4.76
CA GLN A 129 -9.80 4.61 6.20
C GLN A 129 -9.08 5.68 7.04
N ASP A 130 -7.88 6.06 6.62
CA ASP A 130 -7.09 7.12 7.24
C ASP A 130 -7.78 8.49 7.16
N LEU A 131 -8.31 8.86 5.99
CA LEU A 131 -9.10 10.09 5.80
C LEU A 131 -10.35 10.13 6.69
N ASN A 132 -10.91 8.96 7.01
CA ASN A 132 -12.04 8.79 7.92
C ASN A 132 -11.62 8.60 9.39
N LYS A 133 -10.36 8.88 9.73
CA LYS A 133 -9.78 8.79 11.08
C LYS A 133 -9.95 7.40 11.72
N LYS A 134 -9.97 6.35 10.90
CA LYS A 134 -10.03 4.96 11.37
C LYS A 134 -8.62 4.43 11.66
N PRO A 135 -8.47 3.45 12.57
CA PRO A 135 -7.20 2.75 12.73
C PRO A 135 -6.75 2.11 11.41
N ILE A 136 -5.50 2.32 11.02
CA ILE A 136 -4.93 1.83 9.75
C ILE A 136 -3.67 0.97 9.92
N ALA A 137 -3.18 0.79 11.15
CA ALA A 137 -1.94 0.07 11.43
C ALA A 137 -2.00 -1.38 10.90
N TYR A 138 -3.09 -2.09 11.21
CA TYR A 138 -3.31 -3.47 10.73
C TYR A 138 -3.37 -3.55 9.20
N LEU A 139 -3.98 -2.58 8.52
CA LEU A 139 -4.02 -2.55 7.04
C LEU A 139 -2.62 -2.37 6.46
N LYS A 140 -1.80 -1.53 7.10
CA LYS A 140 -0.41 -1.31 6.66
C LYS A 140 0.43 -2.56 6.87
N GLU A 141 0.28 -3.23 8.01
CA GLU A 141 0.93 -4.50 8.31
C GLU A 141 0.52 -5.60 7.33
N ASP A 142 -0.77 -5.71 6.99
CA ASP A 142 -1.28 -6.66 6.00
C ASP A 142 -0.66 -6.45 4.62
N ILE A 143 -0.52 -5.19 4.17
CA ILE A 143 0.11 -4.86 2.88
C ILE A 143 1.59 -5.28 2.90
N ILE A 144 2.32 -4.96 3.96
CA ILE A 144 3.74 -5.27 4.08
C ILE A 144 3.96 -6.79 4.20
N SER A 145 3.10 -7.49 4.93
CA SER A 145 3.16 -8.94 5.08
C SER A 145 2.99 -9.66 3.74
N LYS A 146 2.06 -9.19 2.89
CA LYS A 146 1.75 -9.81 1.60
C LYS A 146 2.74 -9.45 0.48
N TYR A 147 3.16 -8.19 0.42
CA TYR A 147 3.90 -7.64 -0.73
C TYR A 147 5.27 -7.06 -0.34
N GLY A 148 5.71 -7.32 0.89
CA GLY A 148 7.02 -6.93 1.40
C GLY A 148 7.26 -5.41 1.44
N SER A 149 8.55 -5.05 1.33
CA SER A 149 9.00 -3.67 1.35
C SER A 149 8.47 -2.84 0.15
N ARG A 150 8.20 -3.51 -0.97
CA ARG A 150 7.63 -2.93 -2.19
C ARG A 150 6.19 -2.48 -1.95
N GLY A 151 5.33 -3.36 -1.43
CA GLY A 151 3.96 -2.99 -1.06
C GLY A 151 3.90 -1.91 -0.01
N GLY A 152 4.79 -1.95 0.99
CA GLY A 152 4.92 -0.88 1.98
C GLY A 152 5.23 0.49 1.34
N ASN A 153 6.08 0.51 0.30
CA ASN A 153 6.38 1.73 -0.43
C ASN A 153 5.20 2.19 -1.30
N ILE A 154 4.53 1.27 -2.01
CA ILE A 154 3.30 1.56 -2.78
C ILE A 154 2.25 2.21 -1.88
N SER A 155 2.08 1.71 -0.66
CA SER A 155 1.17 2.30 0.33
C SER A 155 1.52 3.74 0.66
N ASN A 156 2.79 4.03 0.93
CA ASN A 156 3.24 5.38 1.23
C ASN A 156 3.09 6.33 0.01
N LEU A 157 3.44 5.87 -1.19
CA LEU A 157 3.30 6.61 -2.45
C LEU A 157 1.84 6.92 -2.77
N CYS A 158 0.95 5.95 -2.56
CA CYS A 158 -0.50 6.09 -2.71
C CYS A 158 -1.06 7.14 -1.73
N SER A 159 -0.63 7.14 -0.47
CA SER A 159 -1.02 8.18 0.50
C SER A 159 -0.58 9.59 0.09
N LYS A 160 0.47 9.70 -0.73
CA LYS A 160 1.00 10.97 -1.28
C LYS A 160 0.59 11.23 -2.73
N LYS A 161 -0.40 10.48 -3.24
CA LYS A 161 -1.01 10.66 -4.55
C LYS A 161 -0.07 10.53 -5.76
N TYR A 162 1.03 9.79 -5.63
CA TYR A 162 1.95 9.56 -6.75
C TYR A 162 1.26 8.87 -7.93
N PHE A 163 0.28 8.00 -7.68
CA PHE A 163 -0.43 7.29 -8.74
C PHE A 163 -1.27 8.25 -9.60
N GLU A 164 -1.90 9.24 -8.99
CA GLU A 164 -2.75 10.22 -9.66
C GLU A 164 -1.97 11.39 -10.25
N GLU A 165 -1.00 11.90 -9.51
CA GLU A 165 -0.33 13.17 -9.81
C GLU A 165 1.01 12.98 -10.53
N GLU A 166 1.59 11.78 -10.55
CA GLU A 166 2.90 11.53 -11.14
C GLU A 166 2.89 10.36 -12.15
N PHE A 167 2.57 9.14 -11.72
CA PHE A 167 2.66 7.95 -12.56
C PHE A 167 1.65 7.97 -13.73
N LYS A 168 0.39 8.30 -13.46
CA LYS A 168 -0.64 8.35 -14.50
C LYS A 168 -0.34 9.41 -15.57
N PRO A 169 -0.01 10.67 -15.21
CA PRO A 169 0.47 11.65 -16.18
C PRO A 169 1.71 11.19 -16.95
N LEU A 170 2.70 10.62 -16.27
CA LEU A 170 3.96 10.19 -16.90
C LEU A 170 3.72 9.10 -17.94
N TYR A 171 2.92 8.07 -17.62
CA TYR A 171 2.60 6.98 -18.55
C TYR A 171 2.04 7.49 -19.88
N ASN A 172 1.24 8.55 -19.84
CA ASN A 172 0.65 9.15 -21.04
C ASN A 172 1.64 10.01 -21.87
N GLN A 173 2.85 10.25 -21.36
CA GLN A 173 3.84 11.15 -21.97
C GLN A 173 5.09 10.44 -22.48
N VAL A 174 5.34 9.20 -22.04
CA VAL A 174 6.54 8.44 -22.38
C VAL A 174 6.19 7.06 -22.92
N SER A 175 7.18 6.36 -23.47
CA SER A 175 6.98 4.96 -23.88
C SER A 175 6.81 4.04 -22.66
N ASN A 176 6.21 2.87 -22.89
CA ASN A 176 6.01 1.87 -21.83
C ASN A 176 7.33 1.48 -21.16
N GLU A 177 8.42 1.36 -21.91
CA GLU A 177 9.74 1.01 -21.39
C GLU A 177 10.25 2.10 -20.43
N LYS A 178 10.18 3.38 -20.85
CA LYS A 178 10.59 4.51 -20.01
C LYS A 178 9.72 4.65 -18.76
N PHE A 179 8.41 4.38 -18.88
CA PHE A 179 7.54 4.35 -17.72
C PHE A 179 7.95 3.24 -16.76
N ASN A 180 8.17 2.02 -17.26
CA ASN A 180 8.54 0.88 -16.42
C ASN A 180 9.87 1.11 -15.70
N GLU A 181 10.87 1.65 -16.38
CA GLU A 181 12.15 2.04 -15.77
C GLU A 181 11.95 3.07 -14.64
N TYR A 182 11.16 4.11 -14.89
CA TYR A 182 10.85 5.12 -13.88
C TYR A 182 10.08 4.51 -12.70
N TYR A 183 9.03 3.74 -13.00
CA TYR A 183 8.16 3.12 -12.02
C TYR A 183 8.95 2.18 -11.11
N GLU A 184 9.85 1.35 -11.66
CA GLU A 184 10.74 0.49 -10.87
C GLU A 184 11.70 1.30 -9.99
N ALA A 185 12.30 2.37 -10.53
CA ALA A 185 13.17 3.25 -9.75
C ALA A 185 12.44 3.90 -8.57
N VAL A 186 11.17 4.26 -8.73
CA VAL A 186 10.38 4.86 -7.65
C VAL A 186 9.84 3.83 -6.67
N VAL A 187 9.28 2.72 -7.17
CA VAL A 187 8.54 1.75 -6.36
C VAL A 187 9.46 0.73 -5.70
N MET A 188 10.42 0.16 -6.44
CA MET A 188 11.37 -0.81 -5.90
C MET A 188 12.50 -0.12 -5.17
N GLU A 189 13.17 0.78 -5.88
CA GLU A 189 14.43 1.35 -5.40
C GLU A 189 14.21 2.50 -4.42
N LYS A 190 13.01 3.09 -4.40
CA LYS A 190 12.64 4.23 -3.54
C LYS A 190 13.43 5.49 -3.86
N ALA A 191 13.76 5.71 -5.13
CA ALA A 191 14.63 6.80 -5.56
C ALA A 191 13.97 8.20 -5.53
N LYS A 192 12.67 8.29 -5.28
CA LYS A 192 11.89 9.55 -5.41
C LYS A 192 11.30 10.06 -4.11
N ALA A 193 11.20 9.21 -3.09
CA ALA A 193 10.55 9.57 -1.84
C ALA A 193 11.21 8.85 -0.66
N LEU A 194 11.58 9.64 0.35
CA LEU A 194 12.02 9.17 1.66
C LEU A 194 10.89 9.37 2.68
N PHE A 195 10.40 8.29 3.26
CA PHE A 195 9.31 8.32 4.24
C PHE A 195 9.85 8.10 5.65
N VAL A 196 9.89 9.18 6.44
CA VAL A 196 10.35 9.15 7.83
C VAL A 196 9.30 8.47 8.70
N SER A 197 9.75 7.51 9.50
CA SER A 197 8.93 6.69 10.38
C SER A 197 9.49 6.69 11.80
N SER A 198 8.68 6.23 12.76
CA SER A 198 9.06 6.14 14.18
C SER A 198 10.17 5.14 14.47
N LYS A 199 10.60 4.36 13.47
CA LYS A 199 11.75 3.45 13.58
C LYS A 199 13.09 4.13 13.30
N HIS A 200 13.10 5.37 12.81
CA HIS A 200 14.34 6.11 12.59
C HIS A 200 14.77 6.80 13.88
N ASP A 201 16.06 6.72 14.16
CA ASP A 201 16.80 7.76 14.88
C ASP A 201 17.44 8.72 13.86
N ILE A 202 18.30 9.62 14.35
CA ILE A 202 18.88 10.66 13.49
C ILE A 202 19.94 10.07 12.56
N GLU A 203 20.75 9.14 13.06
CA GLU A 203 21.79 8.45 12.32
C GLU A 203 21.18 7.60 11.19
N LYS A 204 20.15 6.81 11.48
CA LYS A 204 19.45 6.00 10.47
C LYS A 204 18.79 6.87 9.40
N LEU A 205 18.25 8.03 9.78
CA LEU A 205 17.67 8.97 8.82
C LEU A 205 18.74 9.58 7.90
N GLU A 206 19.93 9.87 8.43
CA GLU A 206 21.08 10.34 7.64
C GLU A 206 21.53 9.27 6.63
N GLU A 207 21.68 8.02 7.06
CA GLU A 207 22.00 6.89 6.17
C GLU A 207 20.96 6.72 5.05
N ASP A 208 19.67 6.70 5.41
CA ASP A 208 18.59 6.49 4.45
C ASP A 208 18.44 7.69 3.49
N PHE A 209 18.79 8.90 3.94
CA PHE A 209 18.90 10.08 3.09
C PHE A 209 20.02 9.94 2.06
N VAL A 210 21.25 9.60 2.47
CA VAL A 210 22.37 9.41 1.56
C VAL A 210 22.08 8.28 0.57
N ALA A 211 21.51 7.18 1.05
CA ALA A 211 21.07 6.08 0.19
C ALA A 211 20.02 6.53 -0.84
N THR A 212 19.04 7.34 -0.44
CA THR A 212 18.01 7.87 -1.34
C THR A 212 18.62 8.83 -2.36
N LEU A 213 19.53 9.73 -1.94
CA LEU A 213 20.24 10.66 -2.82
C LEU A 213 21.04 9.90 -3.89
N ASN A 214 21.80 8.88 -3.49
CA ASN A 214 22.59 8.07 -4.41
C ASN A 214 21.72 7.33 -5.44
N LYS A 215 20.58 6.78 -5.01
CA LYS A 215 19.62 6.15 -5.92
C LYS A 215 18.99 7.17 -6.87
N ALA A 216 18.59 8.34 -6.36
CA ALA A 216 18.04 9.41 -7.15
C ALA A 216 19.03 9.87 -8.23
N LYS A 217 20.32 10.03 -7.89
CA LYS A 217 21.40 10.31 -8.86
C LYS A 217 21.55 9.19 -9.88
N ARG A 218 21.58 7.92 -9.45
CA ARG A 218 21.70 6.74 -10.33
C ARG A 218 20.59 6.65 -11.37
N PHE A 219 19.37 7.04 -11.01
CA PHE A 219 18.22 7.08 -11.92
C PHE A 219 17.97 8.45 -12.56
N ALA A 220 18.96 9.34 -12.52
CA ALA A 220 18.88 10.68 -13.11
C ALA A 220 17.64 11.51 -12.66
N MET A 221 17.19 11.30 -11.42
CA MET A 221 16.08 12.05 -10.83
C MET A 221 16.52 13.49 -10.55
N LYS A 222 15.72 14.48 -10.96
CA LYS A 222 15.97 15.91 -10.67
C LYS A 222 15.83 16.29 -9.21
N LEU A 223 14.95 15.59 -8.52
CA LEU A 223 14.61 15.83 -7.13
C LEU A 223 13.97 14.58 -6.54
N PHE A 224 14.03 14.48 -5.21
CA PHE A 224 13.20 13.57 -4.42
C PHE A 224 12.57 14.34 -3.25
N LYS A 225 11.58 13.74 -2.59
CA LYS A 225 10.87 14.38 -1.47
C LYS A 225 11.09 13.62 -0.17
N ILE A 226 11.14 14.34 0.95
CA ILE A 226 11.14 13.79 2.29
C ILE A 226 9.76 14.03 2.90
N TYR A 227 9.14 12.96 3.39
CA TYR A 227 7.82 13.00 4.00
C TYR A 227 7.89 12.53 5.44
N ALA A 228 7.37 13.33 6.36
CA ALA A 228 7.18 12.90 7.74
C ALA A 228 5.76 13.21 8.22
N ARG A 229 5.22 12.30 9.03
CA ARG A 229 3.90 12.43 9.64
C ARG A 229 3.94 11.91 11.07
N GLY A 230 3.23 12.57 11.97
CA GLY A 230 3.27 12.36 13.41
C GLY A 230 4.31 13.27 14.08
N GLN A 231 4.00 13.74 15.28
CA GLN A 231 4.81 14.75 15.98
C GLN A 231 6.28 14.36 16.11
N GLN A 232 6.55 13.10 16.49
CA GLN A 232 7.92 12.58 16.64
C GLN A 232 8.70 12.62 15.33
N ASN A 233 8.10 12.13 14.24
CA ASN A 233 8.75 12.08 12.92
C ASN A 233 8.97 13.49 12.36
N VAL A 234 8.02 14.40 12.57
CA VAL A 234 8.16 15.82 12.20
C VAL A 234 9.31 16.46 12.97
N ALA A 235 9.38 16.27 14.29
CA ALA A 235 10.45 16.81 15.11
C ALA A 235 11.83 16.26 14.70
N LEU A 236 11.93 14.95 14.44
CA LEU A 236 13.14 14.31 13.94
C LEU A 236 13.58 14.92 12.60
N THR A 237 12.64 15.07 11.66
CA THR A 237 12.93 15.63 10.35
C THR A 237 13.40 17.09 10.44
N ARG A 238 12.79 17.91 11.32
CA ARG A 238 13.26 19.28 11.56
C ARG A 238 14.69 19.30 12.12
N ARG A 239 15.02 18.41 13.06
CA ARG A 239 16.38 18.28 13.60
C ARG A 239 17.37 17.91 12.50
N PHE A 240 17.03 16.91 11.68
CA PHE A 240 17.82 16.49 10.53
C PHE A 240 18.10 17.64 9.55
N VAL A 241 17.05 18.32 9.06
CA VAL A 241 17.23 19.44 8.12
C VAL A 241 18.00 20.59 8.76
N SER A 242 17.75 20.91 10.04
CA SER A 242 18.53 21.94 10.73
C SER A 242 20.01 21.58 10.89
N ARG A 243 20.37 20.30 10.97
CA ARG A 243 21.78 19.89 10.98
C ARG A 243 22.41 20.13 9.61
N ILE A 244 21.69 19.79 8.54
CA ILE A 244 22.13 20.03 7.16
C ILE A 244 22.37 21.53 6.93
N ASP A 245 21.42 22.38 7.33
CA ASP A 245 21.52 23.83 7.12
C ASP A 245 22.62 24.51 7.97
N LYS A 246 22.95 23.93 9.12
CA LYS A 246 23.90 24.52 10.09
C LYS A 246 25.33 24.02 9.96
N ALA A 247 25.60 23.07 9.06
CA ALA A 247 26.90 22.47 8.76
C ALA A 247 28.06 22.98 9.64
N ASP A 248 28.14 22.46 10.86
CA ASP A 248 29.37 22.43 11.65
C ASP A 248 29.85 20.99 11.48
N ASP A 249 30.96 20.81 10.78
CA ASP A 249 31.48 19.54 10.23
C ASP A 249 31.70 18.42 11.27
N SER A 250 31.50 18.67 12.56
CA SER A 250 31.92 17.78 13.65
C SER A 250 30.92 16.70 14.07
N ASP A 251 29.63 16.81 13.72
CA ASP A 251 28.57 15.94 14.24
C ASP A 251 27.95 14.98 13.20
N PHE A 252 28.36 15.08 11.93
CA PHE A 252 27.91 14.16 10.90
C PHE A 252 28.82 12.94 10.85
N ASN A 253 28.21 11.76 10.68
CA ASN A 253 28.93 10.65 10.06
C ASN A 253 29.21 11.14 8.62
N THR A 254 30.46 11.49 8.34
CA THR A 254 31.03 12.34 7.25
C THR A 254 30.65 12.06 5.78
N GLU A 255 29.53 11.37 5.50
CA GLU A 255 29.13 10.91 4.16
C GLU A 255 28.07 11.79 3.46
N ILE A 256 27.53 12.83 4.08
CA ILE A 256 26.51 13.68 3.45
C ILE A 256 27.17 14.69 2.49
N PRO A 257 26.89 14.63 1.18
CA PRO A 257 27.56 15.48 0.21
C PRO A 257 26.80 16.80 0.03
N PHE A 258 26.97 17.74 0.97
CA PHE A 258 26.20 19.00 1.06
C PHE A 258 26.21 19.85 -0.23
N GLU A 259 27.26 19.77 -1.03
CA GLU A 259 27.35 20.50 -2.31
C GLU A 259 26.54 19.88 -3.46
N GLU A 260 25.98 18.68 -3.26
CA GLU A 260 25.27 17.93 -4.31
C GLU A 260 23.77 18.20 -4.32
N PHE A 261 23.22 18.93 -3.35
CA PHE A 261 21.79 19.16 -3.27
C PHE A 261 21.42 20.49 -2.60
N THR A 262 20.17 20.90 -2.79
CA THR A 262 19.51 21.89 -1.92
C THR A 262 18.25 21.28 -1.32
N ILE A 263 17.94 21.63 -0.08
CA ILE A 263 16.71 21.20 0.58
C ILE A 263 15.79 22.40 0.85
N GLN A 264 14.50 22.25 0.57
CA GLN A 264 13.50 23.31 0.76
C GLN A 264 12.23 22.73 1.37
N LYS A 265 11.70 23.37 2.42
CA LYS A 265 10.39 23.01 2.99
C LYS A 265 9.29 23.38 1.98
N LEU A 266 8.46 22.39 1.61
CA LEU A 266 7.31 22.59 0.74
C LEU A 266 6.04 22.86 1.53
N LYS A 267 5.79 22.05 2.56
CA LYS A 267 4.53 22.06 3.31
C LYS A 267 4.75 21.66 4.75
N GLU A 268 3.97 22.24 5.64
CA GLU A 268 3.88 21.86 7.05
C GLU A 268 2.44 22.01 7.53
N ASP A 269 1.90 20.99 8.17
CA ASP A 269 0.56 20.99 8.75
C ASP A 269 0.69 20.71 10.25
N ALA A 270 0.28 21.68 11.07
CA ALA A 270 0.36 21.58 12.52
C ALA A 270 -0.84 20.87 13.14
N GLU A 271 -2.01 20.90 12.50
CA GLU A 271 -3.24 20.26 12.99
C GLU A 271 -3.21 18.75 12.77
N LEU A 272 -2.65 18.33 11.64
CA LEU A 272 -2.30 16.96 11.33
C LEU A 272 -0.78 16.89 11.15
N PRO A 273 -0.01 16.78 12.25
CA PRO A 273 1.44 16.91 12.27
C PRO A 273 2.09 16.21 11.08
N SER A 274 2.49 17.00 10.09
CA SER A 274 3.17 16.51 8.89
C SER A 274 4.05 17.60 8.31
N ILE A 275 5.16 17.19 7.71
CA ILE A 275 6.11 18.09 7.06
C ILE A 275 6.64 17.43 5.79
N GLU A 276 6.84 18.24 4.77
CA GLU A 276 7.33 17.81 3.46
C GLU A 276 8.47 18.73 3.03
N PHE A 277 9.57 18.10 2.59
CA PHE A 277 10.72 18.79 2.00
C PHE A 277 10.96 18.29 0.59
N GLU A 278 11.44 19.17 -0.28
CA GLU A 278 12.00 18.84 -1.57
C GLU A 278 13.52 18.90 -1.50
N VAL A 279 14.17 17.90 -2.09
CA VAL A 279 15.62 17.83 -2.23
C VAL A 279 15.92 17.89 -3.72
N LYS A 280 16.48 19.00 -4.18
CA LYS A 280 16.92 19.18 -5.57
C LYS A 280 18.36 18.74 -5.71
N ILE A 281 18.65 17.94 -6.73
CA ILE A 281 19.99 17.39 -6.96
C ILE A 281 20.75 18.33 -7.92
N LEU A 282 21.92 18.79 -7.49
CA LEU A 282 22.77 19.74 -8.22
C LEU A 282 23.87 19.05 -9.02
N LYS A 283 24.36 17.90 -8.54
CA LYS A 283 25.46 17.14 -9.17
C LYS A 283 25.04 15.68 -9.38
N TYR A 284 25.26 15.17 -10.58
CA TYR A 284 25.06 13.75 -10.93
C TYR A 284 26.40 13.03 -11.00
N PHE A 285 26.37 11.70 -10.88
CA PHE A 285 27.53 10.89 -11.24
C PHE A 285 27.87 11.19 -12.71
N LYS A 286 29.10 11.64 -12.95
CA LYS A 286 29.65 11.79 -14.29
C LYS A 286 29.91 10.43 -14.92
#